data_AF-A0A8H7EG94-F1
#
_entry.id   AF-A0A8H7EG94-F1
#
_cell.length_a   1.000
_cell.length_b   1.000
_cell.length_c   1.000
_cell.angle_alpha   90.00
_cell.angle_beta   90.00
_cell.angle_gamma   90.00
#
_symmetry.space_group_name_H-M   'P 1'
#
loop_
_entity.id
_entity.type
_entity.pdbx_description
1 polymer ?
#
loop_
_entity_poly.entity_id
_entity_poly.type
_entity_poly.pdbx_seq_one_letter_code
_entity_poly.pdbx_strand_id
1 'polypeptide(L)'
;MSADQGAPLGILAKTDEVTKSEFGVVAVMLGLLPGVLQLIGPKFSDLAILATRRPILALFLTIGSPCPALDYETTGMESLLAEDSPPFWPAWLRTRRPWLSVVISLLEYFAVMVAAGNVVYHFYRLTFYAVVLISTQMGQYGGTLEAFAPLLWAFIGIPIHFLGVLQLRLCRVPLAGDASSTRPRNKTSLTSRLRNELTPCAFATDIEPDGIKLQNGPIYQILNWLIRLCIWTDVIYGIIVLSTILFVPMWSAIWMIGLIFTGTLVCRLVLAFEMHGLREVPKVYEKDSKGSMETGYEMARFMPENGKASSQEHTLPLLHR
;
A
#
# COMPACT_ATOMS: atom_id res chain seq x y z
N MET A 1 37.44 -24.88 -55.40
CA MET A 1 38.06 -23.68 -54.80
C MET A 1 36.97 -22.63 -54.73
N SER A 2 36.00 -22.72 -53.82
CA SER A 2 36.09 -22.48 -52.37
C SER A 2 36.49 -21.05 -52.05
N ALA A 3 35.48 -20.20 -51.84
CA ALA A 3 35.56 -19.01 -51.02
C ALA A 3 34.15 -18.63 -50.53
N ASP A 4 33.45 -19.56 -49.89
CA ASP A 4 32.37 -19.22 -48.96
C ASP A 4 33.04 -19.05 -47.58
N GLN A 5 33.83 -17.98 -47.47
CA GLN A 5 34.55 -17.62 -46.25
C GLN A 5 33.63 -16.76 -45.37
N GLY A 6 33.01 -17.41 -44.40
CA GLY A 6 32.96 -16.87 -43.04
C GLY A 6 32.00 -15.71 -42.81
N ALA A 7 30.77 -15.75 -43.34
CA ALA A 7 29.70 -15.01 -42.68
C ALA A 7 29.57 -15.60 -41.26
N PRO A 8 29.67 -14.81 -40.18
CA PRO A 8 29.43 -15.32 -38.84
C PRO A 8 28.02 -15.89 -38.88
N LEU A 9 27.92 -17.21 -38.73
CA LEU A 9 26.69 -17.96 -38.75
C LEU A 9 25.96 -17.66 -37.44
N GLY A 10 25.47 -16.42 -37.34
CA GLY A 10 24.78 -15.91 -36.18
C GLY A 10 23.50 -16.70 -36.00
N ILE A 11 23.10 -16.91 -34.75
CA ILE A 11 21.87 -17.62 -34.39
C ILE A 11 20.66 -17.09 -35.17
N LEU A 12 20.62 -15.78 -35.41
CA LEU A 12 19.63 -15.08 -36.24
C LEU A 12 19.55 -15.55 -37.70
N ALA A 13 20.65 -16.02 -38.30
CA ALA A 13 20.64 -16.53 -39.67
C ALA A 13 20.03 -17.94 -39.77
N LYS A 14 19.98 -18.68 -38.65
CA LYS A 14 19.36 -20.02 -38.58
C LYS A 14 17.94 -20.01 -38.01
N THR A 15 17.49 -18.89 -37.46
CA THR A 15 16.13 -18.73 -36.94
C THR A 15 15.17 -18.39 -38.08
N ASP A 16 14.01 -19.03 -38.09
CA ASP A 16 12.92 -18.73 -39.02
C ASP A 16 12.39 -17.31 -38.81
N GLU A 17 11.83 -16.73 -39.88
CA GLU A 17 11.36 -15.34 -39.85
C GLU A 17 10.19 -15.14 -38.87
N VAL A 18 9.40 -16.18 -38.63
CA VAL A 18 8.30 -16.14 -37.66
C VAL A 18 8.86 -15.99 -36.25
N THR A 19 9.80 -16.83 -35.83
CA THR A 19 10.44 -16.70 -34.51
C THR A 19 11.15 -15.35 -34.31
N LYS A 20 11.74 -14.76 -35.36
CA LYS A 20 12.29 -13.39 -35.26
C LYS A 20 11.19 -12.36 -34.99
N SER A 21 10.06 -12.48 -35.68
CA SER A 21 8.91 -11.61 -35.44
C SER A 21 8.35 -11.80 -34.03
N GLU A 22 8.33 -13.02 -33.49
CA GLU A 22 7.91 -13.31 -32.12
C GLU A 22 8.79 -12.58 -31.09
N PHE A 23 10.12 -12.57 -31.26
CA PHE A 23 11.01 -11.82 -30.37
C PHE A 23 10.70 -10.32 -30.37
N GLY A 24 10.37 -9.75 -31.53
CA GLY A 24 9.94 -8.36 -31.65
C GLY A 24 8.64 -8.08 -30.89
N VAL A 25 7.64 -8.97 -31.02
CA VAL A 25 6.38 -8.86 -30.28
C VAL A 25 6.61 -8.94 -28.77
N VAL A 26 7.44 -9.88 -28.31
CA VAL A 26 7.76 -10.04 -26.88
C VAL A 26 8.43 -8.80 -26.30
N ALA A 27 9.36 -8.18 -27.01
CA ALA A 27 10.00 -6.94 -26.58
C ALA A 27 8.97 -5.81 -26.37
N VAL A 28 7.96 -5.71 -27.25
CA VAL A 28 6.86 -4.76 -27.08
C VAL A 28 5.99 -5.12 -25.86
N MET A 29 5.63 -6.39 -25.69
CA MET A 29 4.83 -6.83 -24.53
C MET A 29 5.52 -6.54 -23.20
N LEU A 30 6.82 -6.83 -23.11
CA LEU A 30 7.63 -6.54 -21.93
C LEU A 30 7.81 -5.02 -21.73
N GLY A 31 8.04 -4.28 -22.80
CA GLY A 31 8.11 -2.81 -22.76
C GLY A 31 6.84 -2.16 -22.26
N LEU A 32 5.65 -2.71 -22.55
CA LEU A 32 4.37 -2.18 -22.07
C LEU A 32 4.01 -2.62 -20.65
N LEU A 33 4.65 -3.66 -20.11
CA LEU A 33 4.35 -4.23 -18.79
C LEU A 33 4.34 -3.19 -17.66
N PRO A 34 5.33 -2.28 -17.51
CA PRO A 34 5.34 -1.26 -16.46
C PRO A 34 4.08 -0.38 -16.47
N GLY A 35 3.64 0.03 -17.65
CA GLY A 35 2.43 0.84 -17.80
C GLY A 35 1.18 0.07 -17.38
N VAL A 36 1.07 -1.20 -17.78
CA VAL A 36 -0.05 -2.06 -17.35
C VAL A 36 -0.05 -2.27 -15.84
N LEU A 37 1.12 -2.50 -15.23
CA LEU A 37 1.24 -2.67 -13.79
C LEU A 37 0.90 -1.37 -13.04
N GLN A 38 1.27 -0.20 -13.56
CA GLN A 38 0.88 1.09 -12.97
C GLN A 38 -0.64 1.30 -12.97
N LEU A 39 -1.36 0.81 -13.99
CA LEU A 39 -2.83 0.92 -14.03
C LEU A 39 -3.52 0.01 -13.01
N ILE A 40 -2.95 -1.18 -12.80
CA ILE A 40 -3.56 -2.20 -11.95
C ILE A 40 -3.01 -2.23 -10.53
N GLY A 41 -1.87 -1.59 -10.28
CA GLY A 41 -1.14 -1.63 -9.03
C GLY A 41 -1.91 -1.04 -7.83
N PRO A 42 -1.41 -1.29 -6.62
CA PRO A 42 -1.87 -0.64 -5.41
C PRO A 42 -1.63 0.87 -5.52
N LYS A 43 -2.57 1.66 -4.98
CA LYS A 43 -2.43 3.12 -4.90
C LYS A 43 -1.23 3.48 -4.03
N PHE A 44 -0.39 4.38 -4.54
CA PHE A 44 0.83 4.82 -3.82
C PHE A 44 0.51 5.47 -2.47
N SER A 45 -0.50 6.33 -2.42
CA SER A 45 -0.97 7.05 -1.23
C SER A 45 -1.39 6.08 -0.12
N ASP A 46 -2.23 5.11 -0.45
CA ASP A 46 -2.69 4.05 0.43
C ASP A 46 -1.52 3.20 0.96
N LEU A 47 -0.56 2.84 0.10
CA LEU A 47 0.62 2.07 0.53
C LEU A 47 1.50 2.86 1.50
N ALA A 48 1.69 4.17 1.25
CA ALA A 48 2.45 5.05 2.14
C ALA A 48 1.77 5.18 3.52
N ILE A 49 0.43 5.27 3.54
CA ILE A 49 -0.36 5.29 4.78
C ILE A 49 -0.19 3.98 5.54
N LEU A 50 -0.34 2.84 4.86
CA LEU A 50 -0.16 1.51 5.45
C LEU A 50 1.23 1.34 6.07
N ALA A 51 2.27 1.82 5.38
CA ALA A 51 3.66 1.74 5.85
C ALA A 51 3.92 2.50 7.17
N THR A 52 3.04 3.44 7.57
CA THR A 52 3.15 4.08 8.89
C THR A 52 2.79 3.14 10.05
N ARG A 53 1.99 2.10 9.79
CA ARG A 53 1.53 1.10 10.76
C ARG A 53 2.22 -0.25 10.57
N ARG A 54 2.24 -0.74 9.33
CA ARG A 54 2.81 -2.04 8.92
C ARG A 54 3.90 -1.90 7.86
N PRO A 55 5.07 -1.37 8.23
CA PRO A 55 6.18 -1.17 7.29
C PRO A 55 6.67 -2.43 6.59
N ILE A 56 6.68 -3.61 7.23
CA ILE A 56 7.22 -4.83 6.60
C ILE A 56 6.24 -5.36 5.57
N LEU A 57 4.94 -5.39 5.88
CA LEU A 57 3.90 -5.75 4.91
C LEU A 57 3.91 -4.81 3.71
N ALA A 58 3.99 -3.49 3.95
CA ALA A 58 4.06 -2.49 2.88
C ALA A 58 5.30 -2.63 2.00
N LEU A 59 6.44 -3.04 2.58
CA LEU A 59 7.67 -3.33 1.84
C LEU A 59 7.49 -4.55 0.92
N PHE A 60 6.90 -5.64 1.40
CA PHE A 60 6.62 -6.79 0.53
C PHE A 60 5.60 -6.46 -0.56
N LEU A 61 4.58 -5.64 -0.26
CA LEU A 61 3.62 -5.15 -1.25
C LEU A 61 4.29 -4.30 -2.32
N THR A 62 5.27 -3.47 -1.93
CA THR A 62 6.09 -2.68 -2.86
C THR A 62 6.87 -3.59 -3.81
N ILE A 63 7.54 -4.61 -3.28
CA ILE A 63 8.33 -5.55 -4.09
C ILE A 63 7.42 -6.41 -4.98
N GLY A 64 6.26 -6.84 -4.47
CA GLY A 64 5.27 -7.62 -5.21
C GLY A 64 4.47 -6.82 -6.24
N SER A 65 4.65 -5.50 -6.30
CA SER A 65 4.00 -4.62 -7.27
C SER A 65 4.98 -3.52 -7.72
N PRO A 66 5.88 -3.81 -8.67
CA PRO A 66 7.00 -2.93 -9.03
C PRO A 66 6.60 -1.60 -9.68
N CYS A 67 5.32 -1.38 -10.01
CA CYS A 67 4.80 -0.08 -10.42
C CYS A 67 3.55 0.27 -9.60
N PRO A 68 3.65 1.09 -8.55
CA PRO A 68 2.48 1.55 -7.81
C PRO A 68 1.63 2.49 -8.68
N ALA A 69 0.32 2.39 -8.52
CA ALA A 69 -0.62 3.27 -9.21
C ALA A 69 -0.53 4.69 -8.66
N LEU A 70 -0.42 5.67 -9.56
CA LEU A 70 -0.61 7.07 -9.20
C LEU A 70 -2.08 7.30 -8.90
N ASP A 71 -2.37 8.01 -7.82
CA ASP A 71 -3.70 8.60 -7.61
C ASP A 71 -3.87 9.71 -8.64
N TYR A 72 -4.49 9.36 -9.75
CA TYR A 72 -5.21 10.34 -10.55
C TYR A 72 -6.43 10.74 -9.74
N GLU A 73 -6.70 12.03 -9.62
CA GLU A 73 -7.99 12.48 -9.10
C GLU A 73 -9.05 11.80 -9.96
N THR A 74 -9.69 10.81 -9.35
CA THR A 74 -10.86 10.17 -9.92
C THR A 74 -11.92 11.26 -10.08
N THR A 75 -12.83 11.08 -11.03
CA THR A 75 -13.65 12.14 -11.66
C THR A 75 -14.65 12.85 -10.73
N GLY A 76 -14.45 12.83 -9.40
CA GLY A 76 -15.32 13.41 -8.38
C GLY A 76 -16.57 12.56 -8.12
N MET A 77 -16.84 11.55 -8.94
CA MET A 77 -18.03 10.69 -8.86
C MET A 77 -17.97 9.73 -7.67
N GLU A 78 -16.78 9.32 -7.24
CA GLU A 78 -16.56 8.50 -6.05
C GLU A 78 -16.96 9.21 -4.75
N SER A 79 -16.96 10.55 -4.71
CA SER A 79 -17.48 11.31 -3.58
C SER A 79 -18.99 11.18 -3.43
N LEU A 80 -19.71 10.88 -4.53
CA LEU A 80 -21.15 10.65 -4.57
C LEU A 80 -21.56 9.21 -4.21
N LEU A 81 -20.60 8.29 -4.16
CA LEU A 81 -20.80 6.87 -3.77
C LEU A 81 -20.32 6.57 -2.34
N ALA A 82 -19.64 7.53 -1.69
CA ALA A 82 -18.94 7.33 -0.43
C ALA A 82 -19.82 7.41 0.83
N GLU A 83 -21.07 7.84 0.72
CA GLU A 83 -21.91 8.10 1.89
C GLU A 83 -22.54 6.83 2.48
N ASP A 84 -22.91 5.83 1.65
CA ASP A 84 -23.70 4.66 2.10
C ASP A 84 -23.35 3.33 1.38
N SER A 85 -22.08 3.06 1.09
CA SER A 85 -21.72 1.74 0.57
C SER A 85 -21.84 0.69 1.69
N PRO A 86 -22.60 -0.41 1.52
CA PRO A 86 -22.62 -1.50 2.49
C PRO A 86 -21.21 -2.08 2.63
N PRO A 87 -20.83 -2.56 3.83
CA PRO A 87 -19.50 -3.11 4.05
C PRO A 87 -19.27 -4.24 3.05
N PHE A 88 -18.19 -4.12 2.26
CA PHE A 88 -17.84 -5.10 1.22
C PHE A 88 -17.58 -6.50 1.81
N TRP A 89 -17.26 -6.55 3.11
CA TRP A 89 -16.91 -7.76 3.82
C TRP A 89 -18.01 -8.25 4.76
N PRO A 90 -18.17 -9.58 4.88
CA PRO A 90 -19.26 -10.17 5.63
C PRO A 90 -19.16 -9.87 7.13
N ALA A 91 -20.31 -9.64 7.77
CA ALA A 91 -20.43 -9.18 9.15
C ALA A 91 -19.72 -10.07 10.21
N TRP A 92 -19.40 -11.33 9.88
CA TRP A 92 -18.65 -12.21 10.77
C TRP A 92 -17.18 -11.80 10.95
N LEU A 93 -16.58 -11.09 9.97
CA LEU A 93 -15.25 -10.47 10.15
C LEU A 93 -15.27 -9.35 11.21
N ARG A 94 -16.44 -8.76 11.47
CA ARG A 94 -16.60 -7.71 12.49
C ARG A 94 -16.53 -8.26 13.91
N THR A 95 -16.76 -9.56 14.09
CA THR A 95 -16.67 -10.19 15.41
C THR A 95 -15.20 -10.36 15.76
N ARG A 96 -14.70 -9.53 16.69
CA ARG A 96 -13.32 -9.60 17.18
C ARG A 96 -13.03 -10.95 17.83
N ARG A 97 -12.41 -11.86 17.08
CA ARG A 97 -11.80 -13.07 17.61
C ARG A 97 -10.28 -12.96 17.47
N PRO A 98 -9.51 -13.09 18.55
CA PRO A 98 -8.06 -12.91 18.51
C PRO A 98 -7.37 -13.92 17.59
N TRP A 99 -7.90 -15.15 17.48
CA TRP A 99 -7.37 -16.15 16.55
C TRP A 99 -7.57 -15.77 15.08
N LEU A 100 -8.74 -15.20 14.72
CA LEU A 100 -9.02 -14.79 13.33
C LEU A 100 -8.05 -13.71 12.87
N SER A 101 -7.72 -12.76 13.75
CA SER A 101 -6.74 -11.71 13.47
C SER A 101 -5.36 -12.28 13.13
N VAL A 102 -4.92 -13.33 13.83
CA VAL A 102 -3.64 -14.00 13.55
C VAL A 102 -3.70 -14.75 12.22
N VAL A 103 -4.78 -15.50 11.97
CA VAL A 103 -4.94 -16.28 10.74
C VAL A 103 -4.97 -15.38 9.49
N ILE A 104 -5.71 -14.27 9.55
CA ILE A 104 -5.79 -13.31 8.43
C ILE A 104 -4.43 -12.67 8.18
N SER A 105 -3.73 -12.23 9.23
CA SER A 105 -2.38 -11.67 9.10
C SER A 105 -1.40 -12.67 8.48
N LEU A 106 -1.41 -13.93 8.92
CA LEU A 106 -0.56 -14.98 8.32
C LEU A 106 -0.89 -15.21 6.84
N LEU A 107 -2.17 -15.19 6.47
CA LEU A 107 -2.60 -15.34 5.09
C LEU A 107 -2.18 -14.15 4.21
N GLU A 108 -2.27 -12.93 4.73
CA GLU A 108 -1.79 -11.71 4.05
C GLU A 108 -0.29 -11.79 3.80
N TYR A 109 0.52 -12.06 4.82
CA TYR A 109 1.97 -12.19 4.67
C TYR A 109 2.33 -13.30 3.68
N PHE A 110 1.67 -14.46 3.77
CA PHE A 110 1.91 -15.55 2.84
C PHE A 110 1.61 -15.13 1.39
N ALA A 111 0.43 -14.54 1.14
CA ALA A 111 0.02 -14.10 -0.18
C ALA A 111 0.97 -13.04 -0.76
N VAL A 112 1.34 -12.03 0.03
CA VAL A 112 2.23 -10.96 -0.42
C VAL A 112 3.68 -11.46 -0.59
N MET A 113 4.17 -12.34 0.29
CA MET A 113 5.51 -12.93 0.12
C MET A 113 5.59 -13.80 -1.13
N VAL A 114 4.55 -14.57 -1.46
CA VAL A 114 4.47 -15.33 -2.70
C VAL A 114 4.47 -14.39 -3.92
N ALA A 115 3.70 -13.30 -3.87
CA ALA A 115 3.69 -12.30 -4.94
C ALA A 115 5.05 -11.60 -5.12
N ALA A 116 5.68 -11.17 -4.02
CA ALA A 116 7.00 -10.56 -4.02
C ALA A 116 8.07 -11.54 -4.52
N GLY A 117 8.06 -12.78 -4.03
CA GLY A 117 8.96 -13.84 -4.47
C GLY A 117 8.80 -14.13 -5.97
N ASN A 118 7.57 -14.12 -6.49
CA ASN A 118 7.30 -14.27 -7.91
C ASN A 118 7.92 -13.16 -8.75
N VAL A 119 7.73 -11.89 -8.36
CA VAL A 119 8.37 -10.74 -9.03
C VAL A 119 9.88 -10.88 -9.01
N VAL A 120 10.48 -11.06 -7.82
CA VAL A 120 11.93 -11.17 -7.67
C VAL A 120 12.50 -12.33 -8.47
N TYR A 121 11.84 -13.50 -8.47
CA TYR A 121 12.26 -14.66 -9.24
C TYR A 121 12.28 -14.39 -10.75
N HIS A 122 11.23 -13.75 -11.28
CA HIS A 122 11.15 -13.45 -12.71
C HIS A 122 12.15 -12.39 -13.14
N PHE A 123 12.31 -11.31 -12.38
CA PHE A 123 13.31 -10.28 -12.68
C PHE A 123 14.74 -10.77 -12.49
N TYR A 124 14.99 -11.67 -11.53
CA TYR A 124 16.24 -12.41 -11.42
C TYR A 124 16.51 -13.22 -12.68
N ARG A 125 15.51 -13.98 -13.18
CA ARG A 125 15.67 -14.76 -14.41
C ARG A 125 15.94 -13.88 -15.63
N LEU A 126 15.23 -12.76 -15.77
CA LEU A 126 15.48 -11.82 -16.86
C LEU A 126 16.87 -11.21 -16.79
N THR A 127 17.35 -10.91 -15.58
CA THR A 127 18.67 -10.30 -15.38
C THR A 127 19.82 -11.25 -15.71
N PHE A 128 19.72 -12.53 -15.31
CA PHE A 128 20.83 -13.47 -15.41
C PHE A 128 20.73 -14.45 -16.59
N TYR A 129 19.54 -14.69 -17.14
CA TYR A 129 19.32 -15.69 -18.19
C TYR A 129 18.79 -15.10 -19.50
N ALA A 130 18.42 -13.81 -19.55
CA ALA A 130 18.05 -13.14 -20.80
C ALA A 130 19.14 -12.17 -21.24
N VAL A 131 19.15 -11.86 -22.54
CA VAL A 131 20.07 -10.86 -23.08
C VAL A 131 19.41 -9.49 -22.97
N VAL A 132 19.91 -8.65 -22.09
CA VAL A 132 19.41 -7.29 -21.87
C VAL A 132 20.34 -6.30 -22.57
N LEU A 133 19.90 -5.76 -23.72
CA LEU A 133 20.77 -4.94 -24.57
C LEU A 133 21.31 -3.73 -23.81
N ILE A 134 20.47 -3.02 -23.05
CA ILE A 134 20.92 -1.82 -22.31
C ILE A 134 22.01 -2.14 -21.28
N SER A 135 21.88 -3.26 -20.56
CA SER A 135 22.90 -3.72 -19.61
C SER A 135 24.21 -4.10 -20.30
N THR A 136 24.16 -4.68 -21.51
CA THR A 136 25.36 -5.00 -22.27
C THR A 136 26.07 -3.76 -22.83
N GLN A 137 25.32 -2.76 -23.30
CA GLN A 137 25.88 -1.53 -23.85
C GLN A 137 26.43 -0.62 -22.75
N MET A 138 25.71 -0.46 -21.64
CA MET A 138 26.15 0.36 -20.51
C MET A 138 27.23 -0.34 -19.67
N GLY A 139 27.16 -1.66 -19.52
CA GLY A 139 28.17 -2.45 -18.80
C GLY A 139 29.57 -2.41 -19.44
N GLN A 140 29.66 -2.01 -20.72
CA GLN A 140 30.92 -1.75 -21.41
C GLN A 140 31.69 -0.56 -20.81
N TYR A 141 31.03 0.32 -20.04
CA TYR A 141 31.64 1.45 -19.34
C TYR A 141 32.06 1.15 -17.89
N GLY A 142 31.99 -0.12 -17.46
CA GLY A 142 32.67 -0.64 -16.28
C GLY A 142 31.78 -0.89 -15.06
N GLY A 143 31.73 -2.16 -14.61
CA GLY A 143 31.52 -2.58 -13.20
C GLY A 143 30.27 -2.12 -12.44
N THR A 144 29.26 -1.52 -13.07
CA THR A 144 28.16 -0.81 -12.40
C THR A 144 26.89 -1.64 -12.18
N LEU A 145 26.02 -1.12 -11.30
CA LEU A 145 24.64 -1.55 -10.99
C LEU A 145 23.77 -1.75 -12.25
N GLU A 146 24.14 -1.16 -13.37
CA GLU A 146 23.45 -1.21 -14.67
C GLU A 146 23.48 -2.61 -15.30
N ALA A 147 24.42 -3.47 -14.92
CA ALA A 147 24.43 -4.88 -15.27
C ALA A 147 23.20 -5.63 -14.75
N PHE A 148 22.52 -5.10 -13.72
CA PHE A 148 21.35 -5.68 -13.08
C PHE A 148 20.07 -4.89 -13.37
N ALA A 149 19.99 -4.20 -14.51
CA ALA A 149 18.92 -3.23 -14.80
C ALA A 149 17.48 -3.74 -14.54
N PRO A 150 17.06 -4.95 -14.96
CA PRO A 150 15.69 -5.42 -14.68
C PRO A 150 15.42 -5.63 -13.19
N LEU A 151 16.40 -6.16 -12.45
CA LEU A 151 16.29 -6.36 -11.01
C LEU A 151 16.37 -5.03 -10.26
N LEU A 152 17.21 -4.10 -10.70
CA LEU A 152 17.27 -2.75 -10.16
C LEU A 152 15.91 -2.07 -10.28
N TRP A 153 15.29 -2.12 -11.45
CA TRP A 153 13.94 -1.58 -11.67
C TRP A 153 12.91 -2.15 -10.68
N ALA A 154 12.89 -3.47 -10.47
CA ALA A 154 11.96 -4.10 -9.52
C ALA A 154 12.12 -3.60 -8.07
N PHE A 155 13.29 -3.07 -7.70
CA PHE A 155 13.57 -2.54 -6.37
C PHE A 155 13.57 -1.01 -6.25
N ILE A 156 13.49 -0.27 -7.37
CA ILE A 156 13.39 1.21 -7.35
C ILE A 156 12.15 1.69 -6.60
N GLY A 157 11.08 0.89 -6.56
CA GLY A 157 9.90 1.20 -5.75
C GLY A 157 10.21 1.42 -4.26
N ILE A 158 11.21 0.74 -3.69
CA ILE A 158 11.55 0.83 -2.25
C ILE A 158 11.92 2.27 -1.84
N PRO A 159 12.92 2.94 -2.46
CA PRO A 159 13.24 4.33 -2.11
C PRO A 159 12.08 5.29 -2.41
N ILE A 160 11.28 5.07 -3.44
CA ILE A 160 10.10 5.90 -3.73
C ILE A 160 9.07 5.80 -2.60
N HIS A 161 8.80 4.59 -2.10
CA HIS A 161 7.92 4.40 -0.94
C HIS A 161 8.49 4.99 0.34
N PHE A 162 9.82 4.90 0.54
CA PHE A 162 10.47 5.57 1.66
C PHE A 162 10.25 7.10 1.63
N LEU A 163 10.34 7.73 0.46
CA LEU A 163 10.01 9.15 0.29
C LEU A 163 8.54 9.46 0.62
N GLY A 164 7.61 8.59 0.24
CA GLY A 164 6.19 8.73 0.62
C GLY A 164 5.95 8.66 2.12
N VAL A 165 6.61 7.71 2.81
CA VAL A 165 6.55 7.62 4.29
C VAL A 165 7.20 8.84 4.94
N LEU A 166 8.31 9.32 4.39
CA LEU A 166 8.99 10.52 4.87
C LEU A 166 8.09 11.75 4.74
N GLN A 167 7.40 11.92 3.62
CA GLN A 167 6.42 12.99 3.41
C GLN A 167 5.30 12.94 4.47
N LEU A 168 4.73 11.76 4.71
CA LEU A 168 3.70 11.59 5.75
C LEU A 168 4.20 11.93 7.15
N ARG A 169 5.47 11.63 7.47
CA ARG A 169 6.04 11.94 8.79
C ARG A 169 6.35 13.42 8.96
N LEU A 170 6.87 14.08 7.92
CA LEU A 170 7.25 15.49 7.97
C LEU A 170 6.06 16.43 7.89
N CYS A 171 5.02 16.06 7.14
CA CYS A 171 3.87 16.93 6.88
C CYS A 171 2.65 16.60 7.76
N ARG A 172 2.74 15.67 8.72
CA ARG A 172 1.63 15.38 9.63
C ARG A 172 1.41 16.53 10.60
N VAL A 173 0.19 17.07 10.65
CA VAL A 173 -0.20 18.08 11.63
C VAL A 173 -0.48 17.40 12.98
N PRO A 174 0.21 17.78 14.07
CA PRO A 174 -0.18 17.35 15.42
C PRO A 174 -1.56 17.92 15.75
N LEU A 175 -2.48 17.09 16.24
CA LEU A 175 -3.78 17.60 16.67
C LEU A 175 -3.62 18.52 17.88
N ALA A 176 -4.35 19.64 17.87
CA ALA A 176 -4.28 20.68 18.90
C ALA A 176 -4.70 20.22 20.32
N GLY A 177 -5.19 18.99 20.48
CA GLY A 177 -5.49 18.38 21.78
C GLY A 177 -4.29 17.73 22.49
N ASP A 178 -3.17 17.51 21.79
CA ASP A 178 -1.99 16.86 22.38
C ASP A 178 -1.15 17.80 23.27
N ALA A 179 -1.39 19.12 23.21
CA ALA A 179 -0.64 20.10 24.00
C ALA A 179 -1.00 20.09 25.50
N SER A 180 -2.18 19.58 25.88
CA SER A 180 -2.61 19.47 27.29
C SER A 180 -2.45 18.06 27.87
N SER A 181 -2.13 17.07 27.04
CA SER A 181 -1.78 15.71 27.45
C SER A 181 -0.27 15.63 27.71
N THR A 182 0.16 16.05 28.89
CA THR A 182 1.48 15.72 29.46
C THR A 182 1.59 14.24 29.85
N ARG A 183 1.06 13.32 29.04
CA ARG A 183 1.41 11.91 29.15
C ARG A 183 2.73 11.70 28.43
N PRO A 184 3.79 11.24 29.11
CA PRO A 184 5.04 10.92 28.44
C PRO A 184 4.72 9.90 27.35
N ARG A 185 5.09 10.24 26.11
CA ARG A 185 5.05 9.37 24.93
C ARG A 185 5.76 8.07 25.32
N ASN A 186 4.96 7.12 25.76
CA ASN A 186 5.45 5.90 26.40
C ASN A 186 6.37 5.23 25.39
N LYS A 187 7.59 4.89 25.80
CA LYS A 187 8.57 4.21 24.94
C LYS A 187 7.88 2.94 24.41
N THR A 188 7.40 3.00 23.17
CA THR A 188 6.72 1.87 22.54
C THR A 188 7.76 0.77 22.41
N SER A 189 7.65 -0.22 23.30
CA SER A 189 8.51 -1.39 23.32
C SER A 189 8.51 -2.02 21.92
N LEU A 190 9.64 -2.61 21.52
CA LEU A 190 9.72 -3.35 20.26
C LEU A 190 8.59 -4.38 20.13
N THR A 191 8.12 -4.92 21.27
CA THR A 191 6.96 -5.81 21.35
C THR A 191 5.65 -5.16 20.90
N SER A 192 5.41 -3.89 21.22
CA SER A 192 4.21 -3.18 20.78
C SER A 192 4.28 -2.82 19.30
N ARG A 193 5.48 -2.54 18.76
CA ARG A 193 5.68 -2.37 17.32
C ARG A 193 5.44 -3.68 16.56
N LEU A 194 5.96 -4.80 17.05
CA LEU A 194 5.77 -6.11 16.43
C LEU A 194 4.29 -6.56 16.51
N ARG A 195 3.61 -6.26 17.61
CA ARG A 195 2.17 -6.51 17.74
C ARG A 195 1.36 -5.68 16.74
N ASN A 196 1.74 -4.42 16.53
CA ASN A 196 1.08 -3.54 15.55
C ASN A 196 1.34 -3.99 14.10
N GLU A 197 2.53 -4.56 13.83
CA GLU A 197 2.88 -5.19 12.55
C GLU A 197 2.05 -6.45 12.28
N LEU A 198 1.77 -7.26 13.30
CA LEU A 198 1.04 -8.52 13.12
C LEU A 198 -0.48 -8.39 13.18
N THR A 199 -1.02 -7.24 13.59
CA THR A 199 -2.47 -7.04 13.75
C THR A 199 -3.08 -6.36 12.51
N PRO A 200 -3.96 -7.05 11.74
CA PRO A 200 -4.74 -6.49 10.62
C PRO A 200 -5.39 -5.15 10.98
N CYS A 201 -5.43 -4.18 10.05
CA CYS A 201 -5.98 -2.85 10.35
C CYS A 201 -7.46 -2.97 10.72
N ALA A 202 -8.17 -3.95 10.16
CA ALA A 202 -9.55 -4.29 10.51
C ALA A 202 -9.77 -4.68 12.00
N PHE A 203 -8.73 -5.16 12.69
CA PHE A 203 -8.82 -5.56 14.11
C PHE A 203 -8.13 -4.59 15.07
N ALA A 204 -7.53 -3.52 14.54
CA ALA A 204 -6.82 -2.52 15.30
C ALA A 204 -7.68 -1.85 16.38
N THR A 205 -7.08 -1.54 17.54
CA THR A 205 -7.72 -0.81 18.66
C THR A 205 -7.23 0.63 18.79
N ASP A 206 -6.18 0.98 18.06
CA ASP A 206 -5.35 2.17 18.25
C ASP A 206 -5.41 3.13 17.05
N ILE A 207 -6.36 2.95 16.15
CA ILE A 207 -6.59 3.89 15.04
C ILE A 207 -7.35 5.07 15.61
N GLU A 208 -6.65 6.18 15.82
CA GLU A 208 -7.30 7.45 16.15
C GLU A 208 -8.31 7.80 15.06
N PRO A 209 -9.53 8.22 15.44
CA PRO A 209 -10.61 8.46 14.51
C PRO A 209 -10.39 9.70 13.62
N ASP A 210 -9.39 10.53 13.94
CA ASP A 210 -9.01 11.67 13.13
C ASP A 210 -8.12 11.23 11.96
N GLY A 211 -8.67 11.33 10.75
CA GLY A 211 -7.94 11.09 9.50
C GLY A 211 -6.62 11.87 9.45
N ILE A 212 -5.62 11.29 8.78
CA ILE A 212 -4.28 11.88 8.67
C ILE A 212 -4.38 13.25 7.98
N LYS A 213 -4.39 14.33 8.76
CA LYS A 213 -4.36 15.70 8.24
C LYS A 213 -2.92 16.08 7.91
N LEU A 214 -2.65 16.30 6.63
CA LEU A 214 -1.37 16.81 6.18
C LEU A 214 -1.39 18.35 6.17
N GLN A 215 -0.28 18.94 6.57
CA GLN A 215 -0.04 20.36 6.47
C GLN A 215 0.20 20.71 5.01
N ASN A 216 -0.64 21.56 4.45
CA ASN A 216 -0.48 22.07 3.09
C ASN A 216 0.61 23.15 3.02
N GLY A 217 1.85 22.78 3.34
CA GLY A 217 3.03 23.64 3.27
C GLY A 217 3.82 23.50 1.96
N PRO A 218 4.82 24.37 1.71
CA PRO A 218 5.66 24.29 0.52
C PRO A 218 6.47 22.99 0.46
N ILE A 219 6.89 22.46 1.62
CA ILE A 219 7.60 21.18 1.71
C ILE A 219 6.71 20.02 1.20
N TYR A 220 5.43 20.02 1.57
CA TYR A 220 4.48 19.02 1.10
C TYR A 220 4.33 19.07 -0.43
N GLN A 221 4.21 20.27 -1.00
CA GLN A 221 4.07 20.47 -2.45
C GLN A 221 5.32 20.00 -3.21
N ILE A 222 6.52 20.34 -2.72
CA ILE A 222 7.79 19.93 -3.33
C ILE A 222 7.95 18.41 -3.27
N LEU A 223 7.72 17.79 -2.12
CA LEU A 223 7.81 16.34 -1.96
C LEU A 223 6.78 15.60 -2.81
N ASN A 224 5.53 16.08 -2.86
CA ASN A 224 4.49 15.52 -3.70
C ASN A 224 4.88 15.58 -5.18
N TRP A 225 5.39 16.72 -5.64
CA TRP A 225 5.87 16.88 -7.01
C TRP A 225 7.04 15.94 -7.32
N LEU A 226 8.02 15.86 -6.41
CA LEU A 226 9.18 14.98 -6.56
C LEU A 226 8.78 13.49 -6.61
N ILE A 227 7.89 13.05 -5.71
CA ILE A 227 7.40 11.67 -5.68
C ILE A 227 6.68 11.33 -6.99
N ARG A 228 5.81 12.22 -7.48
CA ARG A 228 5.13 12.03 -8.77
C ARG A 228 6.15 11.88 -9.90
N LEU A 229 7.17 12.74 -9.93
CA LEU A 229 8.25 12.67 -10.92
C LEU A 229 9.03 11.35 -10.81
N CYS A 230 9.37 10.90 -9.60
CA CYS A 230 10.04 9.62 -9.39
C CYS A 230 9.22 8.43 -9.89
N ILE A 231 7.90 8.42 -9.65
CA ILE A 231 7.01 7.35 -10.13
C ILE A 231 6.93 7.34 -11.66
N TRP A 232 6.83 8.51 -12.31
CA TRP A 232 6.88 8.60 -13.77
C TRP A 232 8.21 8.10 -14.34
N THR A 233 9.32 8.52 -13.73
CA THR A 233 10.66 8.09 -14.12
C THR A 233 10.84 6.59 -13.95
N ASP A 234 10.34 5.99 -12.87
CA ASP A 234 10.39 4.55 -12.61
C ASP A 234 9.67 3.74 -13.70
N VAL A 235 8.48 4.20 -14.12
CA VAL A 235 7.74 3.56 -15.22
C VAL A 235 8.47 3.71 -16.55
N ILE A 236 8.96 4.91 -16.88
CA ILE A 236 9.73 5.13 -18.11
C ILE A 236 11.00 4.29 -18.13
N TYR A 237 11.72 4.23 -17.01
CA TYR A 237 12.90 3.41 -16.84
C TYR A 237 12.57 1.92 -17.05
N GLY A 238 11.48 1.44 -16.46
CA GLY A 238 10.98 0.08 -16.69
C GLY A 238 10.70 -0.21 -18.15
N ILE A 239 10.03 0.71 -18.87
CA ILE A 239 9.69 0.53 -20.29
C ILE A 239 10.97 0.40 -21.10
N ILE A 240 11.96 1.26 -20.85
CA ILE A 240 13.25 1.24 -21.53
C ILE A 240 13.99 -0.07 -21.24
N VAL A 241 14.13 -0.46 -19.98
CA VAL A 241 14.86 -1.68 -19.60
C VAL A 241 14.19 -2.92 -20.18
N LEU A 242 12.88 -3.06 -20.02
CA LEU A 242 12.14 -4.25 -20.44
C LEU A 242 11.99 -4.37 -21.96
N SER A 243 11.89 -3.26 -22.69
CA SER A 243 11.84 -3.27 -24.16
C SER A 243 13.17 -3.67 -24.81
N THR A 244 14.27 -3.60 -24.06
CA THR A 244 15.61 -3.96 -24.54
C THR A 244 15.97 -5.43 -24.29
N ILE A 245 15.05 -6.24 -23.78
CA ILE A 245 15.24 -7.67 -23.55
C ILE A 245 15.06 -8.43 -24.86
N LEU A 246 16.06 -9.22 -25.23
CA LEU A 246 16.13 -9.95 -26.49
C LEU A 246 16.04 -11.48 -26.28
N PHE A 247 15.64 -12.18 -27.34
CA PHE A 247 15.65 -13.65 -27.45
C PHE A 247 14.81 -14.38 -26.38
N VAL A 248 13.75 -13.76 -25.88
CA VAL A 248 12.83 -14.40 -24.95
C VAL A 248 11.70 -15.08 -25.75
N PRO A 249 11.48 -16.40 -25.60
CA PRO A 249 10.37 -17.08 -26.24
C PRO A 249 9.02 -16.51 -25.81
N MET A 250 8.09 -16.37 -26.76
CA MET A 250 6.78 -15.76 -26.51
C MET A 250 5.99 -16.44 -25.40
N TRP A 251 5.95 -17.78 -25.40
CA TRP A 251 5.22 -18.54 -24.38
C TRP A 251 5.75 -18.28 -22.97
N SER A 252 7.07 -18.23 -22.81
CA SER A 252 7.72 -17.92 -21.53
C SER A 252 7.41 -16.50 -21.06
N ALA A 253 7.37 -15.53 -21.99
CA ALA A 253 7.05 -14.14 -21.69
C ALA A 253 5.59 -13.97 -21.24
N ILE A 254 4.63 -14.58 -21.95
CA ILE A 254 3.20 -14.52 -21.60
C ILE A 254 2.97 -15.07 -20.20
N TRP A 255 3.55 -16.24 -19.90
CA TRP A 255 3.41 -16.87 -18.59
C TRP A 255 3.98 -15.99 -17.47
N MET A 256 5.18 -15.45 -17.68
CA MET A 256 5.82 -14.53 -16.74
C MET A 256 4.99 -13.27 -16.51
N ILE A 257 4.50 -12.63 -17.56
CA ILE A 257 3.64 -11.43 -17.48
C ILE A 257 2.37 -11.76 -16.69
N GLY A 258 1.70 -12.87 -17.00
CA GLY A 258 0.49 -13.31 -16.32
C GLY A 258 0.70 -13.54 -14.82
N LEU A 259 1.84 -14.14 -14.44
CA LEU A 259 2.18 -14.34 -13.03
C LEU A 259 2.49 -13.03 -12.30
N ILE A 260 3.28 -12.13 -12.89
CA ILE A 260 3.58 -10.82 -12.31
C ILE A 260 2.28 -10.00 -12.14
N PHE A 261 1.43 -10.03 -13.15
CA PHE A 261 0.12 -9.38 -13.14
C PHE A 261 -0.77 -9.92 -12.02
N THR A 262 -0.85 -11.25 -11.88
CA THR A 262 -1.63 -11.90 -10.82
C THR A 262 -1.09 -11.56 -9.44
N GLY A 263 0.23 -11.57 -9.25
CA GLY A 263 0.87 -11.14 -8.00
C GLY A 263 0.55 -9.69 -7.64
N THR A 264 0.58 -8.79 -8.63
CA THR A 264 0.23 -7.38 -8.46
C THR A 264 -1.23 -7.20 -8.07
N LEU A 265 -2.16 -7.96 -8.67
CA LEU A 265 -3.57 -7.98 -8.28
C LEU A 265 -3.75 -8.47 -6.84
N VAL A 266 -3.05 -9.53 -6.43
CA VAL A 266 -3.08 -10.01 -5.04
C VAL A 266 -2.60 -8.91 -4.09
N CYS A 267 -1.49 -8.23 -4.41
CA CYS A 267 -1.00 -7.09 -3.63
C CYS A 267 -2.05 -5.97 -3.52
N ARG A 268 -2.74 -5.65 -4.61
CA ARG A 268 -3.82 -4.65 -4.61
C ARG A 268 -5.01 -5.08 -3.75
N LEU A 269 -5.41 -6.35 -3.78
CA LEU A 269 -6.50 -6.88 -2.96
C LEU A 269 -6.15 -6.83 -1.47
N VAL A 270 -4.92 -7.23 -1.10
CA VAL A 270 -4.44 -7.15 0.29
C VAL A 270 -4.41 -5.70 0.76
N LEU A 271 -3.89 -4.78 -0.05
CA LEU A 271 -3.91 -3.36 0.31
C LEU A 271 -5.33 -2.82 0.45
N ALA A 272 -6.24 -3.17 -0.46
CA ALA A 272 -7.63 -2.75 -0.39
C ALA A 272 -8.31 -3.24 0.89
N PHE A 273 -8.03 -4.47 1.32
CA PHE A 273 -8.49 -5.02 2.59
C PHE A 273 -7.96 -4.20 3.78
N GLU A 274 -6.67 -3.90 3.82
CA GLU A 274 -6.05 -3.13 4.89
C GLU A 274 -6.57 -1.69 4.97
N MET A 275 -6.73 -1.02 3.82
CA MET A 275 -7.26 0.34 3.74
C MET A 275 -8.73 0.42 4.15
N HIS A 276 -9.52 -0.60 3.83
CA HIS A 276 -10.89 -0.71 4.30
C HIS A 276 -10.93 -0.81 5.83
N GLY A 277 -10.08 -1.65 6.42
CA GLY A 277 -9.92 -1.74 7.87
C GLY A 277 -9.54 -0.39 8.52
N LEU A 278 -8.63 0.37 7.90
CA LEU A 278 -8.26 1.71 8.37
C LEU A 278 -9.43 2.72 8.35
N ARG A 279 -10.35 2.60 7.38
CA ARG A 279 -11.47 3.54 7.19
C ARG A 279 -12.69 3.19 8.04
N GLU A 280 -12.97 1.92 8.27
CA GLU A 280 -14.18 1.48 8.96
C GLU A 280 -14.06 1.46 10.48
N VAL A 281 -12.89 1.08 11.01
CA VAL A 281 -12.68 0.94 12.46
C VAL A 281 -13.00 2.25 13.21
N PRO A 282 -12.51 3.43 12.77
CA PRO A 282 -12.92 4.72 13.34
C PRO A 282 -14.42 4.96 13.44
N LYS A 283 -15.17 4.65 12.37
CA LYS A 283 -16.61 4.91 12.28
C LYS A 283 -17.41 4.08 13.29
N VAL A 284 -16.99 2.83 13.52
CA VAL A 284 -17.61 1.95 14.51
C VAL A 284 -17.42 2.49 15.92
N TYR A 285 -16.20 2.95 16.27
CA TYR A 285 -15.93 3.54 17.58
C TYR A 285 -16.69 4.84 17.83
N GLU A 286 -16.82 5.70 16.81
CA GLU A 286 -17.61 6.92 16.92
C GLU A 286 -19.10 6.61 17.17
N LYS A 287 -19.64 5.62 16.47
CA LYS A 287 -21.03 5.18 16.62
C LYS A 287 -21.30 4.55 18.00
N ASP A 288 -20.41 3.69 18.48
CA ASP A 288 -20.51 3.09 19.81
C ASP A 288 -20.39 4.15 20.93
N SER A 289 -19.51 5.15 20.75
CA SER A 289 -19.36 6.28 21.68
C SER A 289 -20.61 7.16 21.75
N LYS A 290 -21.16 7.57 20.58
CA LYS A 290 -22.42 8.33 20.51
C LYS A 290 -23.60 7.56 21.08
N GLY A 291 -23.72 6.28 20.74
CA GLY A 291 -24.76 5.41 21.29
C GLY A 291 -24.65 5.27 22.80
N SER A 292 -23.44 5.09 23.35
CA SER A 292 -23.22 5.03 24.80
C SER A 292 -23.51 6.35 25.51
N MET A 293 -23.21 7.51 24.91
CA MET A 293 -23.58 8.82 25.45
C MET A 293 -25.10 8.99 25.47
N GLU A 294 -25.80 8.71 24.37
CA GLU A 294 -27.27 8.80 24.29
C GLU A 294 -27.94 7.88 25.32
N THR A 295 -27.48 6.63 25.44
CA THR A 295 -28.00 5.69 26.45
C THR A 295 -27.72 6.18 27.88
N GLY A 296 -26.57 6.81 28.11
CA GLY A 296 -26.20 7.41 29.40
C GLY A 296 -27.07 8.61 29.76
N TYR A 297 -27.39 9.48 28.79
CA TYR A 297 -28.32 10.59 28.98
C TYR A 297 -29.75 10.11 29.22
N GLU A 298 -30.20 9.08 28.52
CA GLU A 298 -31.51 8.48 28.77
C GLU A 298 -31.58 7.89 30.18
N MET A 299 -30.59 7.11 30.61
CA MET A 299 -30.56 6.56 31.98
C MET A 299 -30.49 7.65 33.07
N ALA A 300 -29.74 8.74 32.85
CA ALA A 300 -29.67 9.87 33.76
C ALA A 300 -31.01 10.63 33.84
N ARG A 301 -31.80 10.65 32.76
CA ARG A 301 -33.14 11.26 32.72
C ARG A 301 -34.19 10.47 33.52
N PHE A 302 -34.00 9.16 33.67
CA PHE A 302 -34.91 8.28 34.42
C PHE A 302 -34.50 8.07 35.89
N MET A 303 -33.40 8.68 36.36
CA MET A 303 -33.08 8.66 37.79
C MET A 303 -33.90 9.72 38.54
N PRO A 304 -34.70 9.34 39.55
CA PRO A 304 -35.39 10.30 40.40
C PRO A 304 -34.35 11.07 41.26
N GLU A 305 -34.43 12.40 41.22
CA GLU A 305 -33.63 13.34 42.03
C GLU A 305 -33.91 13.10 43.52
N ASN A 306 -33.20 12.16 44.14
CA ASN A 306 -33.33 11.89 45.56
C ASN A 306 -32.24 12.63 46.32
N GLY A 307 -32.58 13.79 46.90
CA GLY A 307 -31.71 14.44 47.87
C GLY A 307 -31.77 15.96 47.93
N LYS A 308 -32.94 16.54 48.24
CA LYS A 308 -33.00 17.83 48.93
C LYS A 308 -33.76 17.64 50.24
N ALA A 309 -33.03 17.73 51.35
CA ALA A 309 -33.59 17.82 52.68
C ALA A 309 -34.40 19.12 52.79
N SER A 310 -35.72 19.00 52.94
CA SER A 310 -36.57 20.10 53.35
C SER A 310 -36.38 20.35 54.85
N SER A 311 -35.60 21.36 55.21
CA SER A 311 -35.67 21.94 56.56
C SER A 311 -37.06 22.56 56.73
N GLN A 312 -37.90 21.87 57.49
CA GLN A 312 -39.21 22.36 57.89
C GLN A 312 -39.02 23.25 59.12
N GLU A 313 -39.04 24.58 58.92
CA GLU A 313 -39.10 25.55 60.02
C GLU A 313 -40.42 25.38 60.78
N HIS A 314 -40.30 25.05 62.07
CA HIS A 314 -41.40 25.10 63.03
C HIS A 314 -41.57 26.54 63.50
N THR A 315 -42.62 27.23 63.03
CA THR A 315 -43.14 28.44 63.65
C THR A 315 -44.58 28.19 64.12
N LEU A 316 -44.73 28.12 65.45
CA LEU A 316 -46.00 27.97 66.18
C LEU A 316 -46.53 29.37 66.52
N PRO A 317 -47.78 29.73 66.18
CA PRO A 317 -48.36 30.99 66.61
C PRO A 317 -49.01 30.87 67.99
N LEU A 318 -48.77 31.89 68.82
CA LEU A 318 -49.48 32.21 70.05
C LEU A 318 -50.98 32.43 69.80
N LEU A 319 -51.84 31.85 70.64
CA LEU A 319 -53.20 32.35 70.89
C LEU A 319 -53.75 31.84 72.24
N HIS A 320 -53.86 32.78 73.19
CA HIS A 320 -54.92 32.97 74.18
C HIS A 320 -55.76 31.74 74.63
N ARG A 321 -55.62 31.35 75.90
CA ARG A 321 -56.62 31.60 76.97
C ARG A 321 -56.05 31.27 78.35
#